data_AF-A0AAV1Y9G1-F1
#
_entry.id   AF-A0AAV1Y9G1-F1
#
_cell.length_a   1.000
_cell.length_b   1.000
_cell.length_c   1.000
_cell.angle_alpha   90.00
_cell.angle_beta   90.00
_cell.angle_gamma   90.00
#
_symmetry.space_group_name_H-M   'P 1'
#
loop_
_entity.id
_entity.type
_entity.pdbx_description
1 polymer ?
#
loop_
_entity_poly.entity_id
_entity_poly.type
_entity_poly.pdbx_seq_one_letter_code
_entity_poly.pdbx_strand_id
1 'polypeptide(L)'
;MGNCFRTRRSKVDNTRIYQPTSDSTKVPCRCSQLLAHSGPSAHGYSGGGKPEVLPTPRSEGDILSSPHLKAFRFNELKNATRNFLSDSLIGQGGFGNVYKGWIDGITLGAARPGGSEMVVAVKKLKAEGFQGHKEWLSELNYLGQLHHPNLVKLIGYCLEGDNRLLVYEYMPNGSLENHLFRRRNAVDKTKSGVEHNLVDWARPYLNDRRKLFRIMDTKLEGQYPQRGAYAVAILAFQCISEAKVRPQMSEVLAILEQLPVTRHSSRSSPARAEEIPNSSPMKEGL
;
A
#
# COMPACT_ATOMS: atom_id res chain seq x y z
N MET A 1 -11.05 33.66 -33.87
CA MET A 1 -12.32 33.14 -33.35
C MET A 1 -12.03 32.64 -31.94
N GLY A 2 -12.52 33.16 -30.82
CA GLY A 2 -13.51 34.17 -30.51
C GLY A 2 -13.86 33.93 -29.03
N ASN A 3 -13.47 34.84 -28.14
CA ASN A 3 -13.94 34.87 -26.76
C ASN A 3 -15.45 35.13 -26.75
N CYS A 4 -16.20 34.51 -25.84
CA CYS A 4 -17.50 35.04 -25.39
C CYS A 4 -17.75 34.73 -23.90
N PHE A 5 -17.77 35.80 -23.12
CA PHE A 5 -18.35 35.93 -21.78
C PHE A 5 -19.86 35.67 -21.79
N ARG A 6 -20.42 35.19 -20.67
CA ARG A 6 -21.63 35.80 -20.09
C ARG A 6 -21.60 35.81 -18.56
N THR A 7 -21.84 37.01 -18.08
CA THR A 7 -22.01 37.55 -16.73
C THR A 7 -23.32 37.13 -16.07
N ARG A 8 -23.33 37.06 -14.73
CA ARG A 8 -24.38 37.70 -13.92
C ARG A 8 -23.75 38.43 -12.74
N ARG A 9 -24.24 39.65 -12.56
CA ARG A 9 -23.79 40.72 -11.67
C ARG A 9 -24.87 40.87 -10.61
N SER A 10 -24.49 40.96 -9.34
CA SER A 10 -25.31 41.58 -8.30
C SER A 10 -24.39 42.49 -7.49
N LYS A 11 -24.69 43.79 -7.59
CA LYS A 11 -24.09 44.92 -6.86
C LYS A 11 -24.89 45.11 -5.57
N VAL A 12 -24.23 45.37 -4.44
CA VAL A 12 -24.58 46.44 -3.48
C VAL A 12 -23.29 46.92 -2.81
N ASP A 13 -23.13 48.24 -2.76
CA ASP A 13 -22.05 49.03 -2.17
C ASP A 13 -21.99 48.94 -0.63
N ASN A 14 -20.83 49.17 0.00
CA ASN A 14 -20.40 50.50 0.46
C ASN A 14 -19.38 50.44 1.62
N THR A 15 -18.35 51.26 1.49
CA THR A 15 -17.40 51.83 2.48
C THR A 15 -17.48 51.43 3.97
N ARG A 16 -16.34 51.04 4.54
CA ARG A 16 -15.62 51.87 5.56
C ARG A 16 -14.24 51.33 5.91
N ILE A 17 -13.30 52.27 5.85
CA ILE A 17 -11.93 52.24 6.38
C ILE A 17 -11.97 51.99 7.89
N TYR A 18 -11.20 51.02 8.39
CA TYR A 18 -10.56 51.06 9.72
C TYR A 18 -9.35 50.11 9.73
N GLN A 19 -8.14 50.68 9.78
CA GLN A 19 -6.97 50.02 10.34
C GLN A 19 -7.01 50.16 11.86
N PRO A 20 -6.54 49.13 12.59
CA PRO A 20 -5.58 49.41 13.64
C PRO A 20 -4.36 48.49 13.58
N THR A 21 -3.26 49.06 14.06
CA THR A 21 -1.90 48.56 14.20
C THR A 21 -1.73 47.54 15.34
N SER A 22 -0.57 46.87 15.35
CA SER A 22 0.10 46.17 16.48
C SER A 22 -0.62 44.92 17.02
N ASP A 23 -0.01 43.81 17.40
CA ASP A 23 1.36 43.29 17.53
C ASP A 23 1.18 41.80 17.95
N SER A 24 2.27 41.05 18.07
CA SER A 24 2.46 39.82 18.86
C SER A 24 2.52 38.45 18.16
N THR A 25 3.74 37.90 18.28
CA THR A 25 4.09 36.51 18.62
C THR A 25 4.03 35.44 17.53
N LYS A 26 5.16 35.33 16.83
CA LYS A 26 5.67 34.07 16.26
C LYS A 26 6.02 33.10 17.38
N VAL A 27 5.36 31.94 17.43
CA VAL A 27 5.78 30.79 18.24
C VAL A 27 6.62 29.86 17.35
N PRO A 28 7.91 29.59 17.64
CA PRO A 28 8.67 28.60 16.90
C PRO A 28 8.46 27.20 17.49
N CYS A 29 8.08 26.25 16.63
CA CYS A 29 8.11 24.82 16.95
C CYS A 29 9.56 24.36 17.14
N ARG A 30 9.92 24.00 18.38
CA ARG A 30 11.14 23.25 18.71
C ARG A 30 10.90 21.75 18.50
N CYS A 31 11.54 21.16 17.50
CA CYS A 31 11.80 19.71 17.51
C CYS A 31 13.05 19.40 16.69
N SER A 32 14.22 19.77 17.22
CA SER A 32 15.52 19.41 16.67
C SER A 32 16.57 19.41 17.77
N GLN A 33 16.46 18.44 18.69
CA GLN A 33 17.55 18.10 19.62
C GLN A 33 17.50 16.61 19.91
N LEU A 34 18.26 15.83 19.14
CA LEU A 34 18.85 14.51 19.40
C LEU A 34 19.47 14.16 18.01
N LEU A 35 20.75 14.36 17.68
CA LEU A 35 22.02 14.13 18.37
C LEU A 35 23.10 14.99 17.68
N ALA A 36 23.95 15.68 18.44
CA ALA A 36 25.19 16.24 17.93
C ALA A 36 26.27 16.14 19.02
N HIS A 37 27.25 15.26 18.82
CA HIS A 37 28.54 15.36 19.48
C HIS A 37 29.66 15.06 18.47
N SER A 38 30.64 15.97 18.54
CA SER A 38 31.89 16.22 17.83
C SER A 38 32.81 15.03 17.55
N GLY A 39 33.49 15.07 16.40
CA GLY A 39 34.66 14.22 16.06
C GLY A 39 35.96 14.63 16.78
N PRO A 40 37.11 13.97 16.47
CA PRO A 40 37.89 14.47 15.33
C PRO A 40 38.64 13.42 14.45
N SER A 41 38.91 13.89 13.22
CA SER A 41 40.05 13.69 12.30
C SER A 41 40.49 12.30 11.76
N ALA A 42 40.22 12.16 10.46
CA ALA A 42 41.10 11.77 9.34
C ALA A 42 41.90 10.46 9.38
N HIS A 43 41.62 9.56 8.43
CA HIS A 43 42.59 8.93 7.53
C HIS A 43 41.87 8.44 6.26
N GLY A 44 42.45 8.74 5.10
CA GLY A 44 41.86 8.51 3.79
C GLY A 44 41.96 7.04 3.34
N TYR A 45 40.95 6.60 2.61
CA TYR A 45 41.05 5.51 1.63
C TYR A 45 40.08 5.80 0.48
N SER A 46 40.64 5.96 -0.71
CA SER A 46 39.91 5.97 -1.97
C SER A 46 39.27 4.60 -2.21
N GLY A 47 37.95 4.59 -2.30
CA GLY A 47 37.16 3.46 -2.77
C GLY A 47 35.91 4.00 -3.42
N GLY A 48 35.97 4.24 -4.73
CA GLY A 48 34.86 4.75 -5.53
C GLY A 48 33.72 3.74 -5.63
N GLY A 49 32.90 3.64 -4.60
CA GLY A 49 31.56 3.09 -4.70
C GLY A 49 30.64 4.14 -5.31
N LYS A 50 30.07 3.86 -6.48
CA LYS A 50 28.96 4.65 -7.05
C LYS A 50 27.90 4.86 -5.95
N PRO A 51 27.44 6.09 -5.70
CA PRO A 51 26.18 6.28 -4.99
C PRO A 51 25.10 5.58 -5.80
N GLU A 52 24.34 4.71 -5.14
CA GLU A 52 23.14 4.08 -5.67
C GLU A 52 22.20 5.18 -6.17
N VAL A 53 22.13 5.31 -7.49
CA VAL A 53 21.41 6.39 -8.17
C VAL A 53 19.92 6.12 -8.01
N LEU A 54 19.20 7.14 -7.53
CA LEU A 54 17.74 7.24 -7.51
C LEU A 54 17.11 6.73 -8.82
N PRO A 55 15.85 6.24 -8.82
CA PRO A 55 15.15 6.03 -10.08
C PRO A 55 14.95 7.41 -10.74
N THR A 56 15.68 7.65 -11.83
CA THR A 56 15.35 8.70 -12.79
C THR A 56 13.90 8.56 -13.25
N PRO A 57 13.22 9.63 -13.69
CA PRO A 57 11.90 9.50 -14.33
C PRO A 57 12.04 8.54 -15.51
N ARG A 58 11.53 7.32 -15.33
CA ARG A 58 11.65 6.27 -16.33
C ARG A 58 10.75 6.61 -17.52
N SER A 59 11.23 6.33 -18.72
CA SER A 59 10.35 6.40 -19.88
C SER A 59 9.28 5.30 -19.77
N GLU A 60 8.15 5.47 -20.45
CA GLU A 60 7.13 4.42 -20.50
C GLU A 60 7.71 3.09 -20.98
N GLY A 61 8.60 3.12 -21.98
CA GLY A 61 9.31 1.92 -22.47
C GLY A 61 10.12 1.22 -21.39
N ASP A 62 10.82 1.96 -20.53
CA ASP A 62 11.61 1.39 -19.44
C ASP A 62 10.72 0.77 -18.35
N ILE A 63 9.56 1.38 -18.08
CA ILE A 63 8.58 0.87 -17.09
C ILE A 63 8.00 -0.46 -17.57
N LEU A 64 7.62 -0.53 -18.84
CA LEU A 64 7.06 -1.75 -19.46
C LEU A 64 8.09 -2.85 -19.66
N SER A 65 9.37 -2.51 -19.69
CA SER A 65 10.47 -3.47 -19.83
C SER A 65 10.97 -4.02 -18.49
N SER A 66 10.28 -3.75 -17.38
CA SER A 66 10.70 -4.22 -16.06
C SER A 66 10.76 -5.76 -16.01
N PRO A 67 11.94 -6.36 -15.72
CA PRO A 67 12.10 -7.82 -15.74
C PRO A 67 11.34 -8.53 -14.61
N HIS A 68 10.89 -7.79 -13.59
CA HIS A 68 10.19 -8.34 -12.43
C HIS A 68 8.67 -8.35 -12.59
N LEU A 69 8.15 -7.75 -13.66
CA LEU A 69 6.72 -7.70 -13.94
C LEU A 69 6.38 -8.56 -15.16
N LYS A 70 5.35 -9.39 -15.03
CA LYS A 70 4.81 -10.12 -16.18
C LYS A 70 3.86 -9.24 -16.99
N ALA A 71 4.11 -9.15 -18.30
CA ALA A 71 3.13 -8.66 -19.26
C ALA A 71 2.13 -9.79 -19.61
N PHE A 72 0.90 -9.65 -19.15
CA PHE A 72 -0.20 -10.56 -19.44
C PHE A 72 -1.00 -10.09 -20.66
N ARG A 73 -1.52 -11.04 -21.43
CA ARG A 73 -2.59 -10.79 -22.41
C ARG A 73 -3.92 -10.65 -21.71
N PHE A 74 -4.83 -9.88 -22.31
CA PHE A 74 -6.17 -9.71 -21.76
C PHE A 74 -6.90 -11.04 -21.59
N ASN A 75 -6.77 -11.95 -22.56
CA ASN A 75 -7.41 -13.26 -22.51
C ASN A 75 -6.90 -14.14 -21.36
N GLU A 76 -5.62 -14.02 -20.97
CA GLU A 76 -5.08 -14.75 -19.82
C GLU A 76 -5.76 -14.30 -18.52
N LEU A 77 -5.87 -12.99 -18.32
CA LEU A 77 -6.54 -12.43 -17.13
C LEU A 77 -8.05 -12.65 -17.16
N LYS A 78 -8.66 -12.63 -18.35
CA LYS A 78 -10.05 -13.00 -18.54
C LYS A 78 -10.27 -14.45 -18.08
N ASN A 79 -9.44 -15.39 -18.49
CA ASN A 79 -9.53 -16.78 -18.06
C ASN A 79 -9.27 -16.95 -16.55
N ALA A 80 -8.22 -16.30 -16.03
CA ALA A 80 -7.86 -16.37 -14.61
C ALA A 80 -8.96 -15.86 -13.68
N THR A 81 -9.76 -14.88 -14.13
CA THR A 81 -10.88 -14.28 -13.39
C THR A 81 -12.24 -14.88 -13.77
N ARG A 82 -12.26 -15.94 -14.58
CA ARG A 82 -13.47 -16.61 -15.11
C ARG A 82 -14.38 -15.67 -15.90
N ASN A 83 -13.82 -14.83 -16.74
CA ASN A 83 -14.46 -13.75 -17.49
C ASN A 83 -14.92 -12.57 -16.63
N PHE A 84 -14.16 -12.22 -15.58
CA PHE A 84 -14.50 -11.12 -14.67
C PHE A 84 -15.91 -11.26 -14.05
N LEU A 85 -16.25 -12.47 -13.61
CA LEU A 85 -17.54 -12.74 -12.98
C LEU A 85 -17.74 -11.90 -11.71
N SER A 86 -18.99 -11.55 -11.43
CA SER A 86 -19.39 -10.83 -10.21
C SER A 86 -18.98 -11.56 -8.94
N ASP A 87 -19.00 -12.89 -8.94
CA ASP A 87 -18.63 -13.70 -7.77
C ASP A 87 -17.14 -13.61 -7.44
N SER A 88 -16.32 -13.22 -8.42
CA SER A 88 -14.90 -12.93 -8.25
C SER A 88 -14.65 -11.48 -7.83
N LEU A 89 -15.64 -10.58 -7.84
CA LEU A 89 -15.46 -9.17 -7.49
C LEU A 89 -15.16 -9.05 -5.98
N ILE A 90 -13.97 -8.55 -5.66
CA ILE A 90 -13.48 -8.39 -4.28
C ILE A 90 -13.30 -6.92 -3.87
N GLY A 91 -13.46 -5.99 -4.81
CA GLY A 91 -13.40 -4.56 -4.53
C GLY A 91 -13.86 -3.71 -5.71
N GLN A 92 -14.47 -2.57 -5.40
CA GLN A 92 -14.93 -1.60 -6.40
C GLN A 92 -14.68 -0.18 -5.87
N GLY A 93 -14.18 0.70 -6.73
CA GLY A 93 -13.93 2.09 -6.37
C GLY A 93 -13.83 3.02 -7.58
N GLY A 94 -13.42 4.27 -7.34
CA GLY A 94 -13.24 5.28 -8.40
C GLY A 94 -12.28 4.82 -9.50
N PHE A 95 -11.29 4.03 -9.12
CA PHE A 95 -10.22 3.49 -9.96
C PHE A 95 -10.58 2.16 -10.66
N GLY A 96 -11.85 1.74 -10.62
CA GLY A 96 -12.32 0.53 -11.29
C GLY A 96 -12.60 -0.63 -10.34
N ASN A 97 -12.51 -1.85 -10.89
CA ASN A 97 -12.97 -3.07 -10.24
C ASN A 97 -11.80 -4.03 -9.99
N VAL A 98 -11.81 -4.70 -8.84
CA VAL A 98 -10.80 -5.69 -8.45
C VAL A 98 -11.44 -7.05 -8.38
N TYR A 99 -10.90 -8.00 -9.14
CA TYR A 99 -11.39 -9.37 -9.23
C TYR A 99 -10.37 -10.35 -8.65
N LYS A 100 -10.84 -11.37 -7.95
CA LYS A 100 -10.05 -12.54 -7.57
C LYS A 100 -9.78 -13.38 -8.81
N GLY A 101 -8.54 -13.80 -8.98
CA GLY A 101 -8.12 -14.68 -10.06
C GLY A 101 -7.16 -15.77 -9.58
N TRP A 102 -6.95 -16.76 -10.44
CA TRP A 102 -6.03 -17.87 -10.20
C TRP A 102 -5.07 -17.96 -11.39
N ILE A 103 -3.78 -17.89 -11.10
CA ILE A 103 -2.71 -18.10 -12.07
C ILE A 103 -1.79 -19.20 -11.59
N ASP A 104 -1.06 -19.85 -12.48
CA ASP A 104 -0.09 -20.88 -12.13
C ASP A 104 1.17 -20.23 -11.51
N GLY A 105 1.69 -20.81 -10.43
CA GLY A 105 2.78 -20.19 -9.66
C GLY A 105 4.12 -20.10 -10.41
N ILE A 106 4.31 -20.89 -11.47
CA ILE A 106 5.57 -20.97 -12.22
C ILE A 106 5.43 -20.29 -13.58
N THR A 107 4.46 -20.72 -14.38
CA THR A 107 4.21 -20.21 -15.73
C THR A 107 3.48 -18.87 -15.72
N LEU A 108 2.84 -18.52 -14.60
CA LEU A 108 1.97 -17.36 -14.45
C LEU A 108 0.84 -17.35 -15.49
N GLY A 109 0.46 -18.50 -16.06
CA GLY A 109 -0.70 -18.66 -16.94
C GLY A 109 -1.99 -18.75 -16.14
N ALA A 110 -3.17 -18.67 -16.77
CA ALA A 110 -4.44 -18.88 -16.07
C ALA A 110 -4.52 -20.31 -15.50
N ALA A 111 -4.88 -20.45 -14.22
CA ALA A 111 -5.00 -21.73 -13.54
C ALA A 111 -6.45 -21.99 -13.07
N ARG A 112 -6.78 -23.27 -12.90
CA ARG A 112 -8.01 -23.71 -12.22
C ARG A 112 -7.68 -24.08 -10.78
N PRO A 113 -8.64 -23.96 -9.85
CA PRO A 113 -8.41 -24.38 -8.48
C PRO A 113 -8.10 -25.88 -8.36
N GLY A 114 -7.14 -26.23 -7.50
CA GLY A 114 -6.76 -27.61 -7.17
C GLY A 114 -5.34 -28.03 -7.54
N GLY A 115 -4.39 -27.11 -7.77
CA GLY A 115 -2.99 -27.43 -8.10
C GLY A 115 -1.97 -26.41 -7.58
N SER A 116 -0.88 -26.19 -8.34
CA SER A 116 0.20 -25.21 -8.03
C SER A 116 -0.20 -23.77 -8.37
N GLU A 117 -1.40 -23.36 -7.94
CA GLU A 117 -1.95 -22.03 -8.24
C GLU A 117 -1.54 -20.96 -7.22
N MET A 118 -1.35 -19.76 -7.74
CA MET A 118 -1.26 -18.53 -6.98
C MET A 118 -2.57 -17.75 -7.15
N VAL A 119 -3.17 -17.39 -6.02
CA VAL A 119 -4.35 -16.51 -6.01
C VAL A 119 -3.89 -15.06 -6.18
N VAL A 120 -4.53 -14.33 -7.06
CA VAL A 120 -4.18 -12.94 -7.40
C VAL A 120 -5.38 -12.01 -7.33
N ALA A 121 -5.11 -10.72 -7.18
CA ALA A 121 -6.08 -9.65 -7.31
C ALA A 121 -5.84 -8.91 -8.64
N VAL A 122 -6.79 -8.99 -9.56
CA VAL A 122 -6.75 -8.36 -10.89
C VAL A 122 -7.58 -7.08 -10.86
N LYS A 123 -6.91 -5.93 -10.82
CA LYS A 123 -7.54 -4.61 -10.87
C LYS A 123 -7.72 -4.20 -12.33
N LYS A 124 -8.97 -4.15 -12.80
CA LYS A 124 -9.36 -3.61 -14.09
C LYS A 124 -9.73 -2.14 -13.94
N LEU A 125 -8.90 -1.26 -14.47
CA LEU A 125 -9.14 0.18 -14.46
C LEU A 125 -10.28 0.55 -15.41
N LYS A 126 -10.95 1.66 -15.13
CA LYS A 126 -12.02 2.15 -16.00
C LYS A 126 -11.45 2.70 -17.29
N ALA A 127 -12.15 2.47 -18.39
CA ALA A 127 -11.84 3.04 -19.70
C ALA A 127 -12.34 4.50 -19.78
N GLU A 128 -11.80 5.40 -18.96
CA GLU A 128 -12.15 6.84 -18.97
C GLU A 128 -11.06 7.70 -19.68
N GLY A 129 -10.47 7.18 -20.76
CA GLY A 129 -9.44 7.89 -21.53
C GLY A 129 -8.08 7.99 -20.82
N PHE A 130 -7.35 9.09 -21.05
CA PHE A 130 -5.98 9.30 -20.54
C PHE A 130 -5.84 9.22 -19.02
N GLN A 131 -6.92 9.45 -18.26
CA GLN A 131 -6.88 9.35 -16.80
C GLN A 131 -6.56 7.92 -16.33
N GLY A 132 -7.26 6.92 -16.87
CA GLY A 132 -7.03 5.52 -16.51
C GLY A 132 -5.63 5.04 -16.89
N HIS A 133 -5.10 5.50 -18.03
CA HIS A 133 -3.72 5.21 -18.43
C HIS A 133 -2.69 5.90 -17.54
N LYS A 134 -2.90 7.15 -17.14
CA LYS A 134 -2.01 7.87 -16.21
C LYS A 134 -1.96 7.20 -14.84
N GLU A 135 -3.12 6.82 -14.32
CA GLU A 135 -3.23 6.08 -13.05
C GLU A 135 -2.50 4.73 -13.14
N TRP A 136 -2.72 3.99 -14.23
CA TRP A 136 -2.02 2.74 -14.52
C TRP A 136 -0.50 2.90 -14.57
N LEU A 137 -0.01 3.88 -15.33
CA LEU A 137 1.42 4.10 -15.53
C LEU A 137 2.09 4.55 -14.24
N SER A 138 1.39 5.36 -13.43
CA SER A 138 1.85 5.76 -12.11
C SER A 138 2.01 4.54 -11.20
N GLU A 139 0.99 3.68 -11.13
CA GLU A 139 1.03 2.45 -10.31
C GLU A 139 2.15 1.50 -10.77
N LEU A 140 2.33 1.30 -12.08
CA LEU A 140 3.42 0.51 -12.63
C LEU A 140 4.80 1.09 -12.28
N ASN A 141 4.99 2.39 -12.48
CA ASN A 141 6.28 3.04 -12.24
C ASN A 141 6.69 2.90 -10.77
N TYR A 142 5.76 3.10 -9.84
CA TYR A 142 6.04 2.99 -8.41
C TYR A 142 6.12 1.53 -7.98
N LEU A 143 5.03 0.77 -8.02
CA LEU A 143 4.99 -0.58 -7.42
C LEU A 143 5.75 -1.62 -8.24
N GLY A 144 6.01 -1.37 -9.52
CA GLY A 144 6.78 -2.27 -10.38
C GLY A 144 8.26 -2.41 -10.01
N GLN A 145 8.76 -1.54 -9.13
CA GLN A 145 10.15 -1.54 -8.68
C GLN A 145 10.28 -1.85 -7.19
N LEU A 146 9.16 -2.05 -6.48
CA LEU A 146 9.15 -2.13 -5.03
C LEU A 146 8.87 -3.56 -4.57
N HIS A 147 9.69 -4.02 -3.64
CA HIS A 147 9.52 -5.31 -2.98
C HIS A 147 9.77 -5.15 -1.49
N HIS A 148 8.70 -5.17 -0.70
CA HIS A 148 8.77 -5.04 0.75
C HIS A 148 7.69 -5.92 1.41
N PRO A 149 7.97 -6.63 2.52
CA PRO A 149 6.99 -7.52 3.17
C PRO A 149 5.72 -6.81 3.69
N ASN A 150 5.72 -5.49 3.76
CA ASN A 150 4.56 -4.68 4.17
C ASN A 150 3.96 -3.83 3.04
N LEU A 151 4.37 -4.06 1.79
CA LEU A 151 3.78 -3.46 0.60
C LEU A 151 3.19 -4.57 -0.27
N VAL A 152 1.98 -4.35 -0.78
CA VAL A 152 1.33 -5.31 -1.68
C VAL A 152 2.15 -5.43 -2.95
N LYS A 153 2.56 -6.65 -3.27
CA LYS A 153 3.39 -6.96 -4.43
C LYS A 153 2.60 -6.83 -5.73
N LEU A 154 3.12 -6.03 -6.65
CA LEU A 154 2.69 -6.03 -8.04
C LEU A 154 3.39 -7.19 -8.78
N ILE A 155 2.59 -8.08 -9.35
CA ILE A 155 3.06 -9.28 -10.08
C ILE A 155 3.19 -8.99 -11.57
N GLY A 156 2.30 -8.15 -12.11
CA GLY A 156 2.33 -7.82 -13.53
C GLY A 156 1.17 -6.93 -13.96
N TYR A 157 1.00 -6.82 -15.26
CA TYR A 157 0.06 -5.90 -15.88
C TYR A 157 -0.49 -6.43 -17.20
N CYS A 158 -1.56 -5.80 -17.72
CA CYS A 158 -2.03 -5.98 -19.08
C CYS A 158 -2.20 -4.60 -19.74
N LEU A 159 -1.66 -4.48 -20.95
CA LEU A 159 -1.76 -3.33 -21.85
C LEU A 159 -2.20 -3.84 -23.22
N GLU A 160 -3.51 -3.85 -23.51
CA GLU A 160 -4.04 -4.37 -24.77
C GLU A 160 -5.26 -3.56 -25.24
N GLY A 161 -5.11 -2.79 -26.32
CA GLY A 161 -6.13 -1.82 -26.76
C GLY A 161 -6.40 -0.78 -25.66
N ASP A 162 -7.65 -0.69 -25.20
CA ASP A 162 -8.06 0.17 -24.07
C ASP A 162 -8.02 -0.55 -22.71
N ASN A 163 -7.64 -1.83 -22.69
CA ASN A 163 -7.55 -2.59 -21.46
C ASN A 163 -6.27 -2.19 -20.71
N ARG A 164 -6.46 -1.64 -19.51
CA ARG A 164 -5.40 -1.38 -18.52
C ARG A 164 -5.73 -2.19 -17.27
N LEU A 165 -4.93 -3.22 -17.00
CA LEU A 165 -5.08 -4.04 -15.80
C LEU A 165 -3.77 -4.15 -15.04
N LEU A 166 -3.90 -4.31 -13.72
CA LEU A 166 -2.81 -4.55 -12.78
C LEU A 166 -3.09 -5.85 -12.03
N VAL A 167 -2.06 -6.66 -11.82
CA VAL A 167 -2.15 -7.96 -11.15
C VAL A 167 -1.31 -7.89 -9.88
N TYR A 168 -1.96 -8.03 -8.73
CA TYR A 168 -1.33 -8.01 -7.42
C TYR A 168 -1.41 -9.38 -6.76
N GLU A 169 -0.58 -9.61 -5.75
CA GLU A 169 -0.82 -10.70 -4.81
C GLU A 169 -2.19 -10.55 -4.14
N TYR A 170 -2.86 -11.67 -3.89
CA TYR A 170 -4.14 -11.67 -3.21
C TYR A 170 -3.96 -11.53 -1.69
N MET A 171 -4.66 -10.57 -1.09
CA MET A 171 -4.70 -10.36 0.35
C MET A 171 -5.90 -11.11 0.96
N PRO A 172 -5.73 -12.29 1.60
CA PRO A 172 -6.85 -13.14 2.04
C PRO A 172 -7.71 -12.49 3.13
N ASN A 173 -7.11 -11.60 3.91
CA ASN A 173 -7.81 -10.85 4.95
C ASN A 173 -8.53 -9.61 4.40
N GLY A 174 -8.41 -9.28 3.11
CA GLY A 174 -9.05 -8.09 2.54
C GLY A 174 -8.42 -6.77 3.03
N SER A 175 -9.14 -5.66 2.82
CA SER A 175 -8.66 -4.32 3.14
C SER A 175 -8.77 -4.01 4.64
N LEU A 176 -7.96 -3.06 5.12
CA LEU A 176 -8.07 -2.53 6.47
C LEU A 176 -9.46 -1.92 6.73
N GLU A 177 -10.06 -1.28 5.71
CA GLU A 177 -11.43 -0.77 5.77
C GLU A 177 -12.43 -1.86 6.18
N ASN A 178 -12.33 -3.07 5.59
CA ASN A 178 -13.21 -4.18 5.92
C ASN A 178 -13.08 -4.62 7.37
N HIS A 179 -11.90 -4.54 7.98
CA HIS A 179 -11.68 -4.94 9.38
C HIS A 179 -12.13 -3.88 10.36
N LEU A 180 -11.77 -2.62 10.11
CA LEU A 180 -12.15 -1.50 10.97
C LEU A 180 -13.66 -1.25 10.91
N PHE A 181 -14.29 -1.54 9.77
CA PHE A 181 -15.64 -1.11 9.50
C PHE A 181 -16.54 -2.19 8.90
N ARG A 182 -16.53 -3.42 9.43
CA ARG A 182 -17.58 -4.43 9.15
C ARG A 182 -19.03 -3.91 9.34
N ARG A 183 -19.22 -2.67 9.84
CA ARG A 183 -20.48 -1.92 9.98
C ARG A 183 -20.43 -0.43 9.58
N ARG A 184 -19.38 0.10 8.93
CA ARG A 184 -19.32 1.49 8.43
C ARG A 184 -18.65 1.54 7.05
N ASN A 185 -18.98 2.52 6.23
CA ASN A 185 -18.27 2.76 4.97
C ASN A 185 -17.10 3.74 5.25
N ALA A 186 -16.03 3.75 4.44
CA ALA A 186 -15.00 4.80 4.52
C ALA A 186 -15.59 6.22 4.45
N VAL A 187 -16.77 6.33 3.82
CA VAL A 187 -17.66 7.49 3.89
C VAL A 187 -19.02 7.07 4.43
N ASP A 188 -19.31 7.35 5.70
CA ASP A 188 -20.59 7.05 6.33
C ASP A 188 -21.58 8.20 6.13
N LYS A 189 -22.41 8.10 5.07
CA LYS A 189 -23.42 9.10 4.72
C LYS A 189 -24.50 9.31 5.80
N THR A 190 -24.60 8.41 6.78
CA THR A 190 -25.58 8.52 7.87
C THR A 190 -25.08 9.36 9.04
N LYS A 191 -23.79 9.72 9.05
CA LYS A 191 -23.14 10.50 10.11
C LYS A 191 -22.82 11.91 9.65
N SER A 192 -22.91 12.85 10.59
CA SER A 192 -22.49 14.23 10.40
C SER A 192 -21.14 14.51 11.08
N GLY A 193 -20.35 15.42 10.51
CA GLY A 193 -19.07 15.86 11.10
C GLY A 193 -17.87 14.94 10.81
N VAL A 194 -16.91 14.92 11.74
CA VAL A 194 -15.58 14.28 11.57
C VAL A 194 -15.66 12.76 11.33
N GLU A 195 -16.73 12.11 11.79
CA GLU A 195 -16.91 10.66 11.62
C GLU A 195 -17.43 10.27 10.23
N HIS A 196 -17.75 11.25 9.37
CA HIS A 196 -18.15 11.01 8.00
C HIS A 196 -16.98 10.51 7.13
N ASN A 197 -15.72 10.83 7.48
CA ASN A 197 -14.54 10.45 6.71
C ASN A 197 -13.50 9.76 7.62
N LEU A 198 -13.07 8.56 7.22
CA LEU A 198 -12.08 7.78 7.95
C LEU A 198 -10.78 8.52 8.22
N VAL A 199 -10.27 9.24 7.21
CA VAL A 199 -9.02 9.98 7.30
C VAL A 199 -9.16 11.07 8.36
N ASP A 200 -10.28 11.78 8.37
CA ASP A 200 -10.52 12.87 9.33
C ASP A 200 -10.72 12.33 10.75
N TRP A 201 -11.39 11.18 10.89
CA TRP A 201 -11.52 10.49 12.17
C TRP A 201 -10.17 9.98 12.71
N ALA A 202 -9.32 9.39 11.86
CA ALA A 202 -8.05 8.78 12.28
C ALA A 202 -6.96 9.82 12.58
N ARG A 203 -6.95 10.94 11.84
CA ARG A 203 -5.94 12.01 11.93
C ARG A 203 -5.55 12.43 13.35
N PRO A 204 -6.47 12.68 14.31
CA PRO A 204 -6.10 13.07 15.68
C PRO A 204 -5.42 11.96 16.51
N TYR A 205 -5.48 10.70 16.07
CA TYR A 205 -4.88 9.57 16.78
C TYR A 205 -3.49 9.21 16.23
N LEU A 206 -3.25 9.41 14.93
CA LEU A 206 -2.03 8.94 14.26
C LEU A 206 -0.75 9.68 14.70
N ASN A 207 -0.86 10.94 15.09
CA ASN A 207 0.28 11.76 15.54
C ASN A 207 0.42 11.84 17.08
N ASP A 208 -0.41 11.11 17.83
CA ASP A 208 -0.38 11.10 19.29
C ASP A 208 -0.19 9.67 19.79
N ARG A 209 0.98 9.40 20.37
CA ARG A 209 1.36 8.06 20.82
C ARG A 209 0.37 7.45 21.82
N ARG A 210 -0.22 8.24 22.72
CA ARG A 210 -1.17 7.73 23.73
C ARG A 210 -2.52 7.43 23.08
N LYS A 211 -2.99 8.32 22.22
CA LYS A 211 -4.26 8.15 21.50
C LYS A 211 -4.19 7.01 20.50
N LEU A 212 -3.06 6.82 19.82
CA LEU A 212 -2.84 5.73 18.87
C LEU A 212 -3.18 4.38 19.49
N PHE A 213 -2.63 4.07 20.67
CA PHE A 213 -2.87 2.77 21.31
C PHE A 213 -4.32 2.55 21.76
N ARG A 214 -5.16 3.59 21.78
CA ARG A 214 -6.61 3.46 22.05
C ARG A 214 -7.41 3.01 20.84
N ILE A 215 -6.84 3.15 19.64
CA ILE A 215 -7.50 2.80 18.37
C ILE A 215 -6.86 1.59 17.67
N MET A 216 -5.83 0.99 18.29
CA MET A 216 -5.25 -0.26 17.81
C MET A 216 -6.29 -1.37 17.87
N ASP A 217 -6.23 -2.29 16.91
CA ASP A 217 -7.17 -3.42 16.84
C ASP A 217 -7.06 -4.27 18.12
N THR A 218 -8.19 -4.41 18.82
CA THR A 218 -8.27 -5.16 20.08
C THR A 218 -7.96 -6.64 19.89
N LYS A 219 -8.16 -7.19 18.69
CA LYS A 219 -7.81 -8.58 18.36
C LYS A 219 -6.32 -8.83 18.30
N LEU A 220 -5.50 -7.79 18.23
CA LEU A 220 -4.06 -7.95 18.35
C LEU A 220 -3.64 -8.26 19.78
N GLU A 221 -4.51 -8.04 20.78
CA GLU A 221 -4.23 -8.34 22.19
C GLU A 221 -2.91 -7.72 22.71
N GLY A 222 -2.49 -6.60 22.10
CA GLY A 222 -1.21 -5.96 22.40
C GLY A 222 0.03 -6.64 21.81
N GLN A 223 -0.13 -7.73 21.06
CA GLN A 223 0.94 -8.51 20.42
C GLN A 223 1.47 -7.83 19.15
N TYR A 224 2.01 -6.62 19.30
CA TYR A 224 2.67 -5.89 18.23
C TYR A 224 3.83 -5.04 18.76
N PRO A 225 4.90 -4.81 17.96
CA PRO A 225 5.96 -3.91 18.35
C PRO A 225 5.43 -2.48 18.48
N GLN A 226 5.28 -1.96 19.71
CA GLN A 226 4.72 -0.62 19.96
C GLN A 226 5.48 0.49 19.22
N ARG A 227 6.82 0.37 19.14
CA ARG A 227 7.65 1.32 18.37
C ARG A 227 7.36 1.26 16.88
N GLY A 228 7.20 0.06 16.33
CA GLY A 228 6.85 -0.13 14.92
C GLY A 228 5.46 0.40 14.60
N ALA A 229 4.47 0.10 15.45
CA ALA A 229 3.11 0.62 15.30
C ALA A 229 3.08 2.16 15.30
N TYR A 230 3.82 2.80 16.20
CA TYR A 230 3.92 4.26 16.22
C TYR A 230 4.63 4.81 14.98
N ALA A 231 5.72 4.20 14.53
CA ALA A 231 6.42 4.61 13.31
C ALA A 231 5.51 4.50 12.07
N VAL A 232 4.76 3.41 11.91
CA VAL A 232 3.77 3.24 10.82
C VAL A 232 2.65 4.28 10.92
N ALA A 233 2.16 4.59 12.12
CA ALA A 233 1.12 5.60 12.31
C ALA A 233 1.58 7.00 11.90
N ILE A 234 2.81 7.38 12.26
CA ILE A 234 3.42 8.65 11.84
C ILE A 234 3.61 8.69 10.33
N LEU A 235 4.13 7.61 9.73
CA LEU A 235 4.28 7.50 8.29
C LEU A 235 2.93 7.65 7.58
N ALA A 236 1.89 6.98 8.07
CA ALA A 236 0.53 7.11 7.56
C ALA A 236 0.02 8.56 7.67
N PHE A 237 0.24 9.23 8.82
CA PHE A 237 -0.11 10.63 9.02
C PHE A 237 0.55 11.56 8.00
N GLN A 238 1.84 11.36 7.72
CA GLN A 238 2.57 12.11 6.70
C GLN A 238 2.02 11.85 5.30
N CYS A 239 1.69 10.60 4.97
CA CYS A 239 1.12 10.21 3.68
C CYS A 239 -0.25 10.86 3.40
N ILE A 240 -1.11 10.98 4.42
CA ILE A 240 -2.44 11.60 4.31
C ILE A 240 -2.43 13.12 4.48
N SER A 241 -1.26 13.72 4.72
CA SER A 241 -1.11 15.16 4.83
C SER A 241 -1.11 15.85 3.45
N GLU A 242 -1.05 17.19 3.46
CA GLU A 242 -1.01 17.99 2.24
C GLU A 242 0.15 17.59 1.32
N ALA A 243 -0.02 17.80 0.01
CA ALA A 243 0.97 17.39 -0.99
C ALA A 243 2.39 17.91 -0.72
N LYS A 244 2.53 19.06 -0.06
CA LYS A 244 3.84 19.68 0.27
C LYS A 244 4.62 18.93 1.35
N VAL A 245 3.92 18.22 2.23
CA VAL A 245 4.50 17.51 3.39
C VAL A 245 4.40 15.99 3.25
N ARG A 246 3.79 15.52 2.16
CA ARG A 246 3.75 14.10 1.82
C ARG A 246 5.17 13.63 1.48
N PRO A 247 5.68 12.57 2.12
CA PRO A 247 7.02 12.08 1.86
C PRO A 247 7.13 11.53 0.44
N GLN A 248 8.35 11.55 -0.09
CA GLN A 248 8.65 10.81 -1.32
C GLN A 248 8.59 9.31 -1.04
N MET A 249 8.25 8.52 -2.07
CA MET A 249 8.17 7.06 -1.90
C MET A 249 9.50 6.45 -1.42
N SER A 250 10.64 7.04 -1.81
CA SER A 250 11.96 6.64 -1.30
C SER A 250 12.08 6.76 0.22
N GLU A 251 11.53 7.82 0.80
CA GLU A 251 11.52 8.02 2.26
C GLU A 251 10.56 7.04 2.94
N VAL A 252 9.39 6.79 2.32
CA VAL A 252 8.42 5.79 2.78
C VAL A 252 9.08 4.42 2.90
N LEU A 253 9.81 4.00 1.87
CA LEU A 253 10.51 2.71 1.84
C LEU A 253 11.62 2.64 2.88
N ALA A 254 12.45 3.68 2.98
CA ALA A 254 13.52 3.73 3.96
C ALA A 254 12.99 3.61 5.40
N ILE A 255 11.81 4.16 5.69
CA ILE A 255 11.16 4.00 6.99
C ILE A 255 10.59 2.58 7.16
N LEU A 256 9.94 2.03 6.13
CA LEU A 256 9.37 0.68 6.18
C LEU A 256 10.45 -0.41 6.36
N GLU A 257 11.60 -0.27 5.70
CA GLU A 257 12.74 -1.20 5.79
C GLU A 257 13.37 -1.24 7.19
N GLN A 258 13.29 -0.13 7.94
CA GLN A 258 13.79 -0.05 9.31
C GLN A 258 12.84 -0.70 10.33
N LEU A 259 11.62 -1.09 9.92
CA LEU A 259 10.67 -1.71 10.82
C LEU A 259 11.02 -3.19 11.04
N PRO A 260 11.01 -3.67 12.29
CA PRO A 260 11.25 -5.08 12.57
C PRO A 260 10.13 -5.93 11.97
N VAL A 261 10.48 -6.82 11.03
CA VAL A 261 9.57 -7.83 10.48
C VAL A 261 9.23 -8.81 11.60
N THR A 262 7.99 -8.78 12.08
CA THR A 262 7.46 -9.84 12.95
C THR A 262 7.41 -11.13 12.15
N ARG A 263 8.44 -11.97 12.31
CA ARG A 263 8.39 -13.36 11.87
C ARG A 263 7.29 -14.05 12.67
N HIS A 264 6.17 -14.36 12.03
CA HIS A 264 5.28 -15.37 12.56
C HIS A 264 6.07 -16.67 12.59
N SER A 265 6.53 -17.06 13.78
CA SER A 265 7.06 -18.38 14.02
C SER A 265 5.90 -19.36 13.83
N SER A 266 5.76 -19.89 12.62
CA SER A 266 5.16 -21.21 12.46
C SER A 266 6.05 -22.15 13.27
N ARG A 267 5.66 -22.42 14.52
CA ARG A 267 6.18 -23.54 15.29
C ARG A 267 5.90 -24.80 14.47
N SER A 268 6.86 -25.20 13.63
CA SER A 268 6.98 -26.59 13.23
C SER A 268 7.26 -27.36 14.52
N SER A 269 6.26 -28.10 14.97
CA SER A 269 6.44 -29.06 16.06
C SER A 269 7.48 -30.09 15.60
N PRO A 270 8.48 -30.47 16.43
CA PRO A 270 9.39 -31.54 16.07
C PRO A 270 8.59 -32.82 15.95
N ALA A 271 8.78 -33.53 14.83
CA ALA A 271 8.23 -34.85 14.60
C ALA A 271 8.61 -35.77 15.78
N ARG A 272 7.60 -36.32 16.44
CA ARG A 272 7.74 -37.39 17.42
C ARG A 272 8.17 -38.63 16.64
N ALA A 273 9.36 -39.16 16.95
CA ALA A 273 9.85 -40.41 16.39
C ALA A 273 8.84 -41.53 16.69
N GLU A 274 8.37 -42.22 15.67
CA GLU A 274 7.64 -43.47 15.82
C GLU A 274 8.62 -44.56 16.26
N GLU A 275 8.34 -45.15 17.42
CA GLU A 275 8.96 -46.39 17.89
C GLU A 275 8.49 -47.55 17.01
N ILE A 276 9.42 -48.25 16.39
CA ILE A 276 9.20 -49.50 15.66
C ILE A 276 8.87 -50.60 16.69
N PRO A 277 7.74 -51.32 16.59
CA PRO A 277 7.50 -52.47 17.45
C PRO A 277 8.36 -53.66 17.02
N ASN A 278 9.09 -54.17 17.99
CA ASN A 278 9.98 -55.32 17.95
C ASN A 278 9.24 -56.61 17.55
N SER A 279 9.58 -57.23 16.41
CA SER A 279 9.07 -58.55 16.04
C SER A 279 9.90 -59.65 16.71
N SER A 280 9.26 -60.39 17.63
CA SER A 280 9.84 -61.63 18.21
C SER A 280 9.60 -62.83 17.28
N PRO A 281 10.46 -63.86 17.33
CA PRO A 281 10.51 -64.93 16.33
C PRO A 281 9.54 -66.08 16.63
N MET A 282 9.01 -66.68 15.57
CA MET A 282 8.23 -67.91 15.62
C MET A 282 9.08 -69.08 16.14
N LYS A 283 8.53 -69.84 17.09
CA LYS A 283 8.96 -71.20 17.45
C LYS A 283 7.73 -72.11 17.48
N GLU A 284 7.63 -72.96 16.48
CA GLU A 284 7.01 -74.31 16.49
C GLU A 284 7.83 -75.09 15.45
N GLY A 285 8.32 -76.31 15.63
CA GLY A 285 8.06 -77.37 16.59
C GLY A 285 8.25 -78.67 15.83
N LEU A 286 9.41 -79.32 16.04
CA LEU A 286 9.67 -80.77 15.92
C LEU A 286 11.08 -81.04 16.46
#